data_AF-A0A1C7PBJ2-F1
#
_entry.id   AF-A0A1C7PBJ2-F1
#
_cell.length_a   1.000
_cell.length_b   1.000
_cell.length_c   1.000
_cell.angle_alpha   90.00
_cell.angle_beta   90.00
_cell.angle_gamma   90.00
#
_symmetry.space_group_name_H-M   'P 1'
#
loop_
_entity.id
_entity.type
_entity.pdbx_description
1 polymer ?
#
loop_
_entity_poly.entity_id
_entity_poly.type
_entity_poly.pdbx_seq_one_letter_code
_entity_poly.pdbx_strand_id
1 'polypeptide(L)'
;MNCTTRAHTFLEAIQPGSYAALIRHTLEQGGIIHAAPDCFCLAVPIGDDPHTLLILFQCSHLPALWRLARMYSPQYTHIRYRRDFKNGYPERTVPLSRLLRKTTLVSSLSFSRAQPANI
;
A
#
# COMPACT_ATOMS: atom_id res chain seq x y z
N MET A 1 -3.37 -1.29 -18.27
CA MET A 1 -3.50 0.05 -17.66
C MET A 1 -2.71 0.07 -16.36
N ASN A 2 -1.84 1.06 -16.15
CA ASN A 2 -0.98 1.13 -14.97
C ASN A 2 -1.76 1.60 -13.71
N CYS A 3 -1.20 1.38 -12.52
CA CYS A 3 -1.88 1.69 -11.25
C CYS A 3 -2.17 3.19 -11.07
N THR A 4 -1.31 4.08 -11.57
CA THR A 4 -1.53 5.53 -11.51
C THR A 4 -2.74 5.95 -12.34
N THR A 5 -2.85 5.47 -13.58
CA THR A 5 -4.01 5.73 -14.44
C THR A 5 -5.29 5.15 -13.83
N ARG A 6 -5.21 3.93 -13.26
CA ARG A 6 -6.35 3.32 -12.54
C ARG A 6 -6.80 4.15 -11.35
N ALA A 7 -5.87 4.64 -10.55
CA ALA A 7 -6.14 5.51 -9.41
C ALA A 7 -6.82 6.81 -9.85
N HIS A 8 -6.30 7.45 -10.90
CA HIS A 8 -6.89 8.64 -11.50
C HIS A 8 -8.32 8.39 -11.96
N THR A 9 -8.53 7.42 -12.88
CA THR A 9 -9.87 7.09 -13.38
C THR A 9 -10.85 6.77 -12.26
N PHE A 10 -10.41 6.04 -11.24
CA PHE A 10 -11.25 5.66 -10.12
C PHE A 10 -11.65 6.86 -9.25
N LEU A 11 -10.69 7.69 -8.84
CA LEU A 11 -10.95 8.84 -7.96
C LEU A 11 -11.79 9.91 -8.67
N GLU A 12 -11.49 10.19 -9.94
CA GLU A 12 -12.26 11.16 -10.74
C GLU A 12 -13.69 10.67 -11.04
N ALA A 13 -13.92 9.35 -11.09
CA ALA A 13 -15.26 8.80 -11.24
C ALA A 13 -16.12 8.91 -9.97
N ILE A 14 -15.51 8.98 -8.78
CA ILE A 14 -16.23 9.23 -7.53
C ILE A 14 -16.62 10.70 -7.45
N GLN A 15 -15.63 11.58 -7.60
CA GLN A 15 -15.83 13.02 -7.54
C GLN A 15 -14.73 13.71 -8.37
N PRO A 16 -15.09 14.61 -9.31
CA PRO A 16 -14.12 15.35 -10.09
C PRO A 16 -13.15 16.15 -9.21
N GLY A 17 -11.86 16.05 -9.52
CA GLY A 17 -10.76 16.69 -8.79
C GLY A 17 -10.26 15.93 -7.56
N SER A 18 -10.90 14.81 -7.18
CA SER A 18 -10.49 14.03 -6.01
C SER A 18 -9.07 13.48 -6.11
N TYR A 19 -8.59 13.15 -7.32
CA TYR A 19 -7.21 12.66 -7.48
C TYR A 19 -6.20 13.72 -7.03
N ALA A 20 -6.33 14.94 -7.55
CA ALA A 20 -5.45 16.06 -7.20
C ALA A 20 -5.62 16.50 -5.74
N ALA A 21 -6.86 16.54 -5.24
CA ALA A 21 -7.16 16.90 -3.86
C ALA A 21 -6.51 15.93 -2.85
N LEU A 22 -6.56 14.63 -3.12
CA LEU A 22 -6.00 13.63 -2.22
C LEU A 22 -4.46 13.67 -2.20
N ILE A 23 -3.82 13.91 -3.35
CA ILE A 23 -2.38 14.19 -3.45
C ILE A 23 -2.02 15.42 -2.62
N ARG A 24 -2.72 16.53 -2.83
CA ARG A 24 -2.48 17.79 -2.12
C ARG A 24 -2.61 17.60 -0.60
N HIS A 25 -3.70 16.98 -0.16
CA HIS A 25 -3.92 16.68 1.25
C HIS A 25 -2.80 15.82 1.83
N THR A 26 -2.33 14.80 1.10
CA THR A 26 -1.21 13.96 1.53
C THR A 26 0.06 14.79 1.74
N LEU A 27 0.37 15.73 0.84
CA LEU A 27 1.53 16.61 0.98
C LEU A 27 1.39 17.59 2.15
N GLU A 28 0.21 18.19 2.33
CA GLU A 28 -0.08 19.12 3.43
C GLU A 28 0.06 18.46 4.81
N GLN A 29 -0.16 17.15 4.90
CA GLN A 29 0.01 16.36 6.13
C GLN A 29 1.43 15.78 6.30
N GLY A 30 2.41 16.17 5.46
CA GLY A 30 3.76 15.61 5.49
C GLY A 30 3.80 14.11 5.16
N GLY A 31 2.84 13.64 4.37
CA GLY A 31 2.68 12.25 4.00
C GLY A 31 3.59 11.77 2.88
N ILE A 32 3.37 10.53 2.47
CA ILE A 32 4.15 9.83 1.46
C ILE A 32 3.26 9.57 0.24
N ILE A 33 3.82 9.89 -0.92
CA ILE A 33 3.23 9.59 -2.23
C ILE A 33 4.14 8.62 -2.96
N HIS A 34 3.63 7.44 -3.27
CA HIS A 34 4.29 6.50 -4.15
C HIS A 34 3.48 6.31 -5.41
N ALA A 35 4.05 6.71 -6.55
CA ALA A 35 3.44 6.55 -7.86
C ALA A 35 4.41 5.82 -8.79
N ALA A 36 4.07 4.57 -9.11
CA ALA A 36 4.79 3.68 -9.99
C ALA A 36 3.79 2.88 -10.86
N PRO A 37 4.22 2.32 -12.00
CA PRO A 37 3.32 1.62 -12.90
C PRO A 37 2.54 0.46 -12.25
N ASP A 38 3.12 -0.19 -11.24
CA ASP A 38 2.55 -1.33 -10.49
C ASP A 38 2.00 -0.94 -9.11
N CYS A 39 2.11 0.33 -8.72
CA CYS A 39 1.68 0.80 -7.40
C CYS A 39 1.40 2.30 -7.35
N PHE A 40 0.21 2.65 -6.91
CA PHE A 40 -0.14 3.99 -6.47
C PHE A 40 -0.56 3.92 -5.00
N CYS A 41 0.08 4.68 -4.11
CA CYS A 41 -0.23 4.69 -2.69
C CYS A 41 -0.03 6.08 -2.11
N LEU A 42 -1.02 6.53 -1.34
CA LEU A 42 -1.02 7.78 -0.60
C LEU A 42 -1.19 7.43 0.88
N ALA A 43 -0.28 7.93 1.72
CA ALA A 43 -0.28 7.65 3.15
C ALA A 43 0.17 8.87 3.95
N VAL A 44 -0.33 9.01 5.18
CA VAL A 44 0.03 10.10 6.09
C VAL A 44 0.40 9.54 7.47
N PRO A 45 1.32 10.18 8.21
CA PRO A 45 1.52 9.85 9.61
C PRO A 45 0.25 10.16 10.41
N ILE A 46 -0.06 9.38 11.44
CA ILE A 46 -1.18 9.70 12.33
C ILE A 46 -0.66 10.65 13.43
N GLY A 47 -1.41 11.73 13.69
CA GLY A 47 -0.98 12.76 14.65
C GLY A 47 -0.89 12.28 16.10
N ASP A 48 -1.65 11.26 16.50
CA ASP A 48 -1.63 10.67 17.84
C ASP A 48 -0.59 9.54 18.00
N ASP A 49 -0.10 8.97 16.89
CA ASP A 49 0.93 7.93 16.87
C ASP A 49 1.90 8.14 15.70
N PRO A 50 3.06 8.77 15.95
CA PRO A 50 4.04 9.08 14.91
C PRO A 50 4.69 7.83 14.28
N HIS A 51 4.50 6.65 14.87
CA HIS A 51 5.02 5.39 14.33
C HIS A 51 4.01 4.62 13.47
N THR A 52 2.80 5.16 13.27
CA THR A 52 1.78 4.58 12.41
C THR A 52 1.58 5.43 11.15
N LEU A 53 1.61 4.76 9.98
CA LEU A 53 1.16 5.34 8.71
C LEU A 53 -0.29 4.95 8.43
N LEU A 54 -1.15 5.94 8.19
CA LEU A 54 -2.49 5.74 7.65
C LEU A 54 -2.44 5.74 6.12
N ILE A 55 -2.85 4.63 5.49
CA ILE A 55 -3.05 4.59 4.04
C ILE A 55 -4.39 5.23 3.71
N LEU A 56 -4.36 6.39 3.05
CA LEU A 56 -5.55 7.10 2.58
C LEU A 56 -6.13 6.44 1.33
N PHE A 57 -5.25 6.00 0.42
CA PHE A 57 -5.65 5.32 -0.80
C PHE A 57 -4.52 4.44 -1.33
N GLN A 58 -4.87 3.30 -1.92
CA GLN A 58 -3.92 2.52 -2.69
C GLN A 58 -4.55 1.78 -3.88
N CYS A 59 -3.80 1.71 -4.96
CA CYS A 59 -4.00 0.80 -6.08
C CYS A 59 -2.68 0.08 -6.34
N SER A 60 -2.53 -1.16 -5.87
CA SER A 60 -1.25 -1.87 -5.92
C SER A 60 -1.42 -3.37 -6.11
N HIS A 61 -0.39 -4.00 -6.66
CA HIS A 61 -0.21 -5.44 -6.55
C HIS A 61 0.48 -5.79 -5.23
N LEU A 62 0.20 -6.97 -4.67
CA LEU A 62 0.78 -7.45 -3.39
C LEU A 62 2.31 -7.28 -3.28
N PRO A 63 3.13 -7.58 -4.31
CA PRO A 63 4.57 -7.39 -4.25
C PRO A 63 5.00 -5.92 -4.08
N ALA A 64 4.25 -4.99 -4.67
CA ALA A 64 4.57 -3.57 -4.57
C ALA A 64 4.20 -3.02 -3.19
N LEU A 65 3.08 -3.48 -2.61
CA LEU A 65 2.72 -3.19 -1.22
C LEU A 65 3.82 -3.62 -0.23
N TRP A 66 4.51 -4.73 -0.51
CA TRP A 66 5.63 -5.17 0.32
C TRP A 66 6.88 -4.34 0.17
N ARG A 67 7.19 -3.88 -1.04
CA ARG A 67 8.27 -2.92 -1.27
C ARG A 67 8.02 -1.64 -0.48
N LEU A 68 6.78 -1.13 -0.51
CA LEU A 68 6.37 0.02 0.28
C LEU A 68 6.55 -0.23 1.78
N ALA A 69 6.05 -1.35 2.29
CA ALA A 69 6.21 -1.71 3.70
C ALA A 69 7.69 -1.73 4.14
N ARG A 70 8.59 -2.23 3.28
CA ARG A 70 10.04 -2.25 3.56
C ARG A 70 10.66 -0.86 3.51
N MET A 71 10.23 -0.01 2.60
CA MET A 71 10.70 1.38 2.49
C MET A 71 10.30 2.20 3.72
N TYR A 72 9.12 1.93 4.28
CA TYR A 72 8.58 2.66 5.43
C TYR A 72 9.08 2.14 6.78
N SER A 73 9.53 0.88 6.86
CA SER A 73 9.92 0.25 8.13
C SER A 73 11.02 0.94 8.94
N PRO A 74 11.94 1.75 8.39
CA PRO A 74 12.90 2.50 9.21
C PRO A 74 12.25 3.59 10.06
N GLN A 75 11.11 4.14 9.63
CA GLN A 75 10.46 5.28 10.27
C GLN A 75 9.14 4.89 10.98
N TYR A 76 8.47 3.86 10.47
CA TYR A 76 7.16 3.44 10.94
C TYR A 76 7.18 1.98 11.37
N THR A 77 6.39 1.66 12.40
CA THR A 77 6.25 0.30 12.93
C THR A 77 4.91 -0.32 12.55
N HIS A 78 3.90 0.50 12.24
CA HIS A 78 2.55 0.06 11.93
C HIS A 78 2.01 0.75 10.66
N ILE A 79 1.12 0.03 9.99
CA ILE A 79 0.26 0.60 8.94
C ILE A 79 -1.18 0.45 9.39
N ARG A 80 -1.93 1.55 9.36
CA ARG A 80 -3.38 1.58 9.46
C ARG A 80 -3.98 1.71 8.08
N TYR A 81 -4.94 0.86 7.75
CA TYR A 81 -5.63 0.94 6.46
C TYR A 81 -7.06 0.42 6.60
N ARG A 82 -7.92 0.94 5.73
CA ARG A 82 -9.28 0.43 5.50
C ARG A 82 -9.29 -0.32 4.17
N ARG A 83 -9.90 -1.51 4.12
CA ARG A 83 -10.15 -2.17 2.83
C ARG A 83 -11.44 -1.62 2.26
N ASP A 84 -11.34 -0.51 1.55
CA ASP A 84 -12.52 0.16 1.02
C ASP A 84 -13.25 -0.66 -0.07
N PHE A 85 -12.60 -1.67 -0.65
CA PHE A 85 -13.09 -2.34 -1.87
C PHE A 85 -13.67 -3.74 -1.73
N LYS A 86 -13.58 -4.37 -0.55
CA LYS A 86 -14.24 -5.66 -0.32
C LYS A 86 -14.84 -5.66 1.08
N ASN A 87 -16.16 -5.54 1.18
CA ASN A 87 -17.00 -6.00 2.30
C ASN A 87 -16.93 -5.23 3.64
N GLY A 88 -16.82 -3.90 3.65
CA GLY A 88 -17.03 -3.13 4.89
C GLY A 88 -16.11 -3.55 6.05
N TYR A 89 -14.90 -4.01 5.73
CA TYR A 89 -13.96 -4.41 6.76
C TYR A 89 -13.59 -3.19 7.62
N PRO A 90 -13.57 -3.35 8.95
CA PRO A 90 -13.16 -2.27 9.83
C PRO A 90 -11.73 -1.85 9.49
N GLU A 91 -11.42 -0.60 9.78
CA GLU A 91 -10.05 -0.11 9.79
C GLU A 91 -9.19 -1.03 10.66
N ARG A 92 -8.00 -1.38 10.16
CA ARG A 92 -7.06 -2.24 10.88
C ARG A 92 -5.69 -1.60 10.93
N THR A 93 -5.13 -1.59 12.13
CA THR A 93 -3.71 -1.34 12.35
C THR A 93 -2.98 -2.68 12.36
N VAL A 94 -1.95 -2.82 11.53
CA VAL A 94 -1.12 -4.01 11.46
C VAL A 94 0.36 -3.65 11.62
N PRO A 95 1.14 -4.47 12.35
CA PRO A 95 2.59 -4.27 12.39
C PRO A 95 3.20 -4.49 11.01
N LEU A 96 4.11 -3.60 10.60
CA LEU A 96 4.88 -3.74 9.37
C LEU A 96 5.67 -5.05 9.34
N SER A 97 6.22 -5.45 10.48
CA SER A 97 6.91 -6.73 10.65
C SER A 97 6.04 -7.94 10.27
N ARG A 98 4.73 -7.89 10.53
CA ARG A 98 3.78 -8.96 10.16
C ARG A 98 3.52 -9.00 8.66
N LEU A 99 3.44 -7.85 8.01
CA LEU A 99 3.33 -7.77 6.55
C LEU A 99 4.61 -8.29 5.88
N LEU A 100 5.77 -7.92 6.42
CA LEU A 100 7.06 -8.35 5.92
C LEU A 100 7.28 -9.86 6.12
N ARG A 101 6.84 -10.46 7.23
CA ARG A 101 6.88 -11.93 7.43
C ARG A 101 5.99 -12.72 6.48
N LYS A 102 4.95 -12.11 5.90
CA LYS A 102 4.14 -12.78 4.86
C LYS A 102 4.86 -12.83 3.51
N THR A 103 5.81 -11.93 3.28
CA THR A 103 6.62 -11.96 2.05
C THR A 103 7.45 -13.22 1.98
N THR A 104 8.11 -13.58 3.09
CA THR A 104 8.94 -14.78 3.20
C THR A 104 8.15 -16.06 2.98
N LEU A 105 6.87 -16.10 3.37
CA LEU A 105 5.99 -17.24 3.12
C LEU A 105 5.58 -17.39 1.65
N VAL A 106 5.40 -16.29 0.92
CA VAL A 106 5.05 -16.35 -0.50
C VAL A 106 6.27 -16.57 -1.38
N SER A 107 7.43 -15.99 -1.03
CA SER A 107 8.68 -16.30 -1.73
C SER A 107 9.13 -17.74 -1.49
N SER A 108 8.91 -18.33 -0.31
CA SER A 108 9.17 -19.75 -0.09
C SER A 108 8.23 -20.66 -0.89
N LEU A 109 6.94 -20.31 -1.02
CA LEU A 109 5.99 -21.02 -1.89
C LEU A 109 6.31 -20.89 -3.38
N SER A 110 6.90 -19.77 -3.80
CA SER A 110 7.31 -19.52 -5.19
C SER A 110 8.56 -20.29 -5.58
N PHE A 111 9.49 -20.52 -4.63
CA PHE A 111 10.66 -21.36 -4.83
C PHE A 111 10.35 -22.87 -4.80
N SER A 112 9.29 -23.29 -4.10
CA SER A 112 8.92 -24.70 -4.02
C SER A 112 8.25 -25.26 -5.29
N ARG A 113 8.11 -24.45 -6.35
CA ARG A 113 7.56 -24.85 -7.66
C ARG A 113 8.59 -24.96 -8.79
N ALA A 114 9.87 -24.77 -8.50
CA ALA A 114 10.96 -25.06 -9.44
C ALA A 114 11.61 -26.41 -9.09
N GLN A 115 10.99 -27.51 -9.53
CA GLN A 115 11.75 -28.73 -9.82
C GLN A 115 11.90 -28.82 -11.34
N PRO A 116 13.13 -28.75 -11.84
CA PRO A 116 13.54 -29.64 -12.90
C PRO A 116 14.74 -30.44 -12.38
N ALA A 117 14.50 -31.71 -12.12
CA ALA A 117 15.57 -32.70 -12.07
C ALA A 117 14.98 -34.03 -12.52
N ASN A 118 14.85 -34.19 -13.85
CA ASN A 118 14.88 -35.51 -14.46
C ASN A 118 16.10 -35.54 -15.37
N ILE A 119 17.09 -36.29 -14.89
CA ILE A 119 18.15 -37.08 -15.53
C ILE A 119 18.34 -36.84 -17.03
#